data_AF-A0A9E5JGM1-F1
#
_entry.id   AF-A0A9E5JGM1-F1
#
_cell.length_a   1.000
_cell.length_b   1.000
_cell.length_c   1.000
_cell.angle_alpha   90.00
_cell.angle_beta   90.00
_cell.angle_gamma   90.00
#
_symmetry.space_group_name_H-M   'P 1'
#
loop_
_entity.id
_entity.type
_entity.pdbx_description
1 polymer ?
#
loop_
_entity_poly.entity_id
_entity_poly.type
_entity_poly.pdbx_seq_one_letter_code
_entity_poly.pdbx_strand_id
1 'polypeptide(L)' 'ERGARGFGYDAVFAPRDGNGLTFAEMSLEEKHALGHRGRAFRALAEVLRR' A
#
# COMPACT_ATOMS: atom_id res chain seq x y z
N GLU A 1 13.63 10.23 4.60
CA GLU A 1 12.62 10.00 3.55
C GLU A 1 13.27 9.30 2.36
N ARG A 2 12.55 8.42 1.64
CA ARG A 2 13.01 7.69 0.45
C ARG A 2 11.86 7.51 -0.55
N GLY A 3 12.17 7.46 -1.84
CA GLY A 3 11.18 7.32 -2.91
C GLY A 3 10.52 8.63 -3.34
N ALA A 4 9.94 8.64 -4.54
CA ALA A 4 9.37 9.83 -5.19
C ALA A 4 7.89 9.67 -5.61
N ARG A 5 7.28 8.51 -5.33
CA ARG A 5 5.88 8.21 -5.67
C ARG A 5 4.97 8.39 -4.46
N GLY A 6 3.67 8.45 -4.71
CA GLY A 6 2.66 8.49 -3.66
C GLY A 6 2.46 9.88 -3.06
N PHE A 7 2.06 9.94 -1.79
CA PHE A 7 1.70 11.16 -1.08
C PHE A 7 1.84 10.98 0.44
N GLY A 8 1.88 12.10 1.18
CA GLY A 8 1.91 12.09 2.65
C GLY A 8 3.09 11.29 3.20
N TYR A 9 2.83 10.34 4.10
CA TYR A 9 3.85 9.55 4.78
C TYR A 9 4.45 8.41 3.96
N ASP A 10 4.09 8.27 2.69
CA ASP A 10 4.57 7.18 1.85
C ASP A 10 6.10 7.10 1.79
N ALA A 11 6.81 8.24 1.86
CA ALA A 11 8.27 8.32 1.79
C ALA A 11 9.00 7.92 3.10
N VAL A 12 8.26 7.64 4.17
CA VAL A 12 8.82 7.22 5.46
C VAL A 12 8.20 5.93 6.00
N PHE A 13 7.08 5.49 5.42
CA PHE A 13 6.40 4.27 5.83
C PHE A 13 6.89 3.07 5.02
N ALA A 14 7.59 2.14 5.67
CA ALA A 14 7.99 0.85 5.11
C ALA A 14 7.15 -0.27 5.73
N PRO A 15 6.20 -0.89 4.99
CA PRO A 15 5.43 -2.01 5.52
C PRO A 15 6.31 -3.23 5.76
N ARG A 16 5.95 -4.05 6.75
CA ARG A 16 6.69 -5.27 7.12
C ARG A 16 6.88 -6.24 5.95
N ASP A 17 5.85 -6.39 5.11
CA ASP A 17 5.85 -7.29 3.95
C ASP A 17 6.37 -6.60 2.67
N GLY A 18 7.01 -5.43 2.80
CA GLY A 18 7.47 -4.58 1.70
C GLY A 18 8.95 -4.70 1.35
N ASN A 19 9.63 -5.74 1.83
CA ASN A 19 11.07 -5.96 1.60
C ASN A 19 11.96 -4.74 1.95
N GLY A 20 11.57 -3.98 2.98
CA GLY A 20 12.29 -2.78 3.43
C GLY A 20 12.06 -1.52 2.56
N LEU A 21 11.30 -1.62 1.47
CA LEU A 21 10.91 -0.47 0.65
C LEU A 21 9.86 0.37 1.38
N THR A 22 9.95 1.69 1.24
CA THR A 22 8.87 2.60 1.59
C THR A 22 7.74 2.52 0.56
N PHE A 23 6.52 2.95 0.91
CA PHE A 23 5.44 3.03 -0.07
C PHE A 23 5.75 3.97 -1.24
N ALA A 24 6.61 4.99 -1.05
CA ALA A 24 7.04 5.87 -2.13
C ALA A 24 8.10 5.23 -3.07
N GLU A 25 8.73 4.15 -2.64
CA GLU A 25 9.66 3.33 -3.44
C GLU A 25 8.95 2.17 -4.15
N MET A 26 7.68 1.87 -3.82
CA MET A 26 6.90 0.83 -4.49
C MET A 26 6.23 1.33 -5.76
N SER A 27 6.04 0.44 -6.74
CA SER A 27 5.10 0.67 -7.84
C SER A 27 3.67 0.80 -7.32
N LEU A 28 2.77 1.32 -8.17
CA LEU A 28 1.36 1.46 -7.79
C LEU A 28 0.71 0.09 -7.49
N GLU A 29 1.07 -0.94 -8.26
CA GLU A 29 0.55 -2.29 -8.11
C GLU A 29 0.99 -2.93 -6.78
N GLU A 30 2.29 -2.86 -6.46
CA GLU A 30 2.83 -3.33 -5.18
C GLU A 30 2.18 -2.61 -4.00
N LYS A 31 2.04 -1.28 -4.10
CA LYS A 31 1.36 -0.48 -3.07
C LYS A 31 -0.13 -0.85 -2.93
N HIS A 32 -0.83 -1.17 -4.01
CA HIS A 32 -2.22 -1.62 -3.95
C HIS A 32 -2.37 -3.03 -3.36
N ALA A 33 -1.39 -3.91 -3.61
CA ALA A 33 -1.34 -5.23 -2.99
C ALA A 33 -1.13 -5.13 -1.47
N LEU A 34 -0.16 -4.32 -1.03
CA LEU A 34 0.28 -4.22 0.37
C LEU A 34 -0.39 -3.10 1.19
N GLY A 35 -1.09 -2.17 0.55
CA GLY A 35 -1.69 -1.01 1.21
C GLY A 35 -2.93 -1.33 2.04
N HIS A 36 -3.10 -0.62 3.16
CA HIS A 36 -4.27 -0.78 4.05
C HIS A 36 -5.59 -0.51 3.32
N ARG A 37 -5.65 0.50 2.45
CA ARG A 37 -6.84 0.80 1.63
C ARG A 37 -7.20 -0.36 0.71
N GLY A 38 -6.21 -0.93 0.02
CA GLY A 38 -6.43 -2.08 -0.86
C GLY A 38 -7.00 -3.28 -0.11
N ARG A 39 -6.46 -3.59 1.08
CA ARG A 39 -7.02 -4.65 1.96
C ARG A 39 -8.45 -4.36 2.40
N ALA A 40 -8.74 -3.13 2.84
CA ALA A 40 -10.07 -2.73 3.29
C ALA A 40 -11.11 -2.85 2.17
N PHE A 41 -10.80 -2.38 0.95
CA PHE A 41 -11.72 -2.48 -0.18
C PHE A 41 -11.93 -3.92 -0.67
N ARG A 42 -10.90 -4.79 -0.60
CA ARG A 42 -11.06 -6.23 -0.88
C ARG A 42 -12.00 -6.89 0.13
N ALA A 43 -11.81 -6.63 1.42
CA ALA A 43 -12.71 -7.14 2.46
C ALA A 43 -14.15 -6.61 2.29
N LEU A 44 -14.30 -5.32 1.95
CA LEU A 44 -15.61 -4.74 1.66
C LEU A 44 -16.29 -5.43 0.46
N ALA A 45 -15.53 -5.66 -0.63
CA ALA A 45 -16.07 -6.33 -1.81
C ALA A 45 -16.53 -7.77 -1.51
N GLU A 46 -15.87 -8.49 -0.61
CA GLU A 46 -16.31 -9.82 -0.15
C GLU A 46 -17.64 -9.76 0.61
N VAL A 47 -17.87 -8.71 1.40
CA VAL A 47 -19.13 -8.51 2.11
C VAL A 47 -20.26 -8.15 1.13
N LEU A 48 -19.99 -7.29 0.16
CA LEU A 48 -21.00 -6.81 -0.81
C LEU A 48 -21.38 -7.83 -1.89
N ARG A 49 -20.58 -8.88 -2.09
CA ARG A 49 -20.87 -9.97 -3.05
C ARG A 49 -21.75 -11.08 -2.46
N ARG A 50 -22.03 -11.03 -1.16
CA ARG A 50 -22.97 -11.93 -0.49
C ARG A 50 -24.39 -11.43 -0.67
#